data_AF-A0A800MQR7-F1
#
_entry.id   AF-A0A800MQR7-F1
#
_cell.length_a   1.000
_cell.length_b   1.000
_cell.length_c   1.000
_cell.angle_alpha   90.00
_cell.angle_beta   90.00
_cell.angle_gamma   90.00
#
_symmetry.space_group_name_H-M   'P 1'
#
loop_
_entity.id
_entity.type
_entity.pdbx_description
1 polymer ?
#
loop_
_entity_poly.entity_id
_entity_poly.type
_entity_poly.pdbx_seq_one_letter_code
_entity_poly.pdbx_strand_id
1 'polypeptide(L)'
;MTIKIGISSCLLGNEVRYDGGHKHSTLCTQTLSDFFEFVPVCPEVGIGLPIPRPAIQLVGRLLAPQAVLSSDHAINYTDRLVKYGQQVVEETSDLSGYIFMEKSPSCGLFSVTIHAAEKGCVIGQGRG
;
A
#
# COMPACT_ATOMS: atom_id res chain seq x y z
N MET A 1 -5.44 -18.09 -21.88
CA MET A 1 -5.77 -17.73 -20.49
C MET A 1 -4.71 -16.76 -20.03
N THR A 2 -5.11 -15.55 -19.67
CA THR A 2 -4.17 -14.51 -19.21
C THR A 2 -4.13 -14.56 -17.69
N ILE A 3 -2.94 -14.57 -17.10
CA ILE A 3 -2.76 -14.61 -15.66
C ILE A 3 -2.88 -13.18 -15.14
N LYS A 4 -3.84 -12.92 -14.24
CA LYS A 4 -4.03 -11.59 -13.64
C LYS A 4 -3.22 -11.44 -12.36
N ILE A 5 -2.52 -10.32 -12.25
CA ILE A 5 -1.67 -9.99 -11.10
C ILE A 5 -2.04 -8.60 -10.60
N GLY A 6 -2.38 -8.49 -9.31
CA GLY A 6 -2.56 -7.19 -8.67
C GLY A 6 -1.22 -6.47 -8.56
N ILE A 7 -1.18 -5.15 -8.78
CA ILE A 7 0.07 -4.40 -8.68
C ILE A 7 -0.16 -3.07 -8.00
N SER A 8 0.78 -2.65 -7.15
CA SER A 8 0.77 -1.31 -6.57
C SER A 8 0.79 -0.27 -7.69
N SER A 9 -0.26 0.53 -7.80
CA SER A 9 -0.49 1.40 -8.98
C SER A 9 0.68 2.37 -9.28
N CYS A 10 1.46 2.76 -8.26
CA CYS A 10 2.65 3.59 -8.45
C CYS A 10 3.77 2.93 -9.27
N LEU A 11 3.83 1.58 -9.31
CA LEU A 11 4.80 0.81 -10.10
C LEU A 11 4.50 0.86 -11.60
N LEU A 12 3.25 1.10 -11.97
CA LEU A 12 2.85 1.29 -13.38
C LEU A 12 3.09 2.72 -13.87
N GLY A 13 3.59 3.62 -13.02
CA GLY A 13 3.84 5.01 -13.38
C GLY A 13 2.71 5.97 -13.05
N ASN A 14 1.63 5.50 -12.41
CA ASN A 14 0.58 6.39 -11.94
C ASN A 14 1.08 7.25 -10.77
N GLU A 15 0.77 8.54 -10.81
CA GLU A 15 1.14 9.55 -9.82
C GLU A 15 0.26 9.46 -8.56
N VAL A 16 0.26 8.29 -7.89
CA VAL A 16 -0.62 8.01 -6.74
C VAL A 16 0.09 8.06 -5.39
N ARG A 17 1.38 8.37 -5.39
CA ARG A 17 2.15 8.48 -4.14
C ARG A 17 1.72 9.69 -3.33
N TYR A 18 2.03 9.67 -2.04
CA TYR A 18 1.71 10.76 -1.13
C TYR A 18 2.37 12.10 -1.54
N ASP A 19 3.54 12.03 -2.19
CA ASP A 19 4.28 13.18 -2.72
C ASP A 19 3.82 13.62 -4.13
N GLY A 20 2.78 12.98 -4.69
CA GLY A 20 2.33 13.23 -6.06
C GLY A 20 3.22 12.61 -7.14
N GLY A 21 4.24 11.82 -6.76
CA GLY A 21 5.09 11.13 -7.71
C GLY A 21 4.63 9.72 -8.05
N HIS A 22 5.47 9.01 -8.79
CA HIS A 22 5.32 7.59 -9.07
C HIS A 22 6.62 6.83 -8.73
N LYS A 23 6.62 5.51 -8.93
CA LYS A 23 7.84 4.68 -8.80
C LYS A 23 7.83 3.63 -9.91
N HIS A 24 7.78 4.13 -11.14
CA HIS A 24 7.62 3.31 -12.33
C HIS A 24 8.71 2.23 -12.40
N SER A 25 8.29 0.98 -12.56
CA SER A 25 9.17 -0.16 -12.70
C SER A 25 9.12 -0.67 -14.13
N THR A 26 10.21 -0.46 -14.86
CA THR A 26 10.37 -0.95 -16.24
C THR A 26 10.27 -2.47 -16.32
N LEU A 27 10.68 -3.20 -15.27
CA LEU A 27 10.49 -4.64 -15.19
C LEU A 27 9.00 -5.03 -15.28
N CYS A 28 8.14 -4.28 -14.57
CA CYS A 28 6.71 -4.55 -14.59
C CYS A 28 6.11 -4.15 -15.94
N THR A 29 6.43 -2.96 -16.45
CA THR A 29 5.77 -2.39 -17.62
C THR A 29 6.35 -2.80 -18.98
N GLN A 30 7.53 -3.42 -19.02
CA GLN A 30 8.16 -3.86 -20.27
C GLN A 30 8.42 -5.36 -20.34
N THR A 31 8.67 -6.03 -19.22
CA THR A 31 8.99 -7.47 -19.24
C THR A 31 7.80 -8.29 -18.80
N LEU A 32 7.20 -7.97 -17.66
CA LEU A 32 6.13 -8.77 -17.09
C LEU A 32 4.77 -8.50 -17.74
N SER A 33 4.57 -7.32 -18.35
CA SER A 33 3.35 -6.95 -19.09
C SER A 33 3.06 -7.86 -20.28
N ASP A 34 4.09 -8.50 -20.84
CA ASP A 34 3.93 -9.42 -21.98
C ASP A 34 3.32 -10.77 -21.55
N PHE A 35 3.38 -11.09 -20.26
CA PHE A 35 2.94 -12.37 -19.71
C PHE A 35 1.73 -12.25 -18.78
N PHE A 36 1.53 -11.09 -18.15
CA PHE A 36 0.55 -10.88 -17.10
C PHE A 36 -0.36 -9.67 -17.41
N GLU A 37 -1.62 -9.80 -17.05
CA GLU A 37 -2.55 -8.67 -17.00
C GLU A 37 -2.48 -8.03 -15.61
N PHE A 38 -2.16 -6.74 -15.57
CA PHE A 38 -2.00 -6.03 -14.31
C PHE A 38 -3.30 -5.35 -13.86
N VAL A 39 -3.70 -5.62 -12.63
CA VAL A 39 -4.80 -4.91 -11.96
C VAL A 39 -4.18 -3.89 -10.99
N PRO A 40 -4.16 -2.59 -11.35
CA PRO A 40 -3.58 -1.56 -10.49
C PRO A 40 -4.44 -1.32 -9.26
N VAL A 41 -3.83 -1.35 -8.08
CA VAL A 41 -4.50 -1.07 -6.82
C VAL A 41 -3.66 -0.12 -5.98
N CYS A 42 -4.31 0.88 -5.40
CA CYS A 42 -3.73 1.78 -4.40
C CYS A 42 -4.73 1.94 -3.24
N PRO A 43 -4.48 1.30 -2.08
CA PRO A 43 -5.38 1.37 -0.94
C PRO A 43 -5.67 2.80 -0.48
N GLU A 44 -4.65 3.66 -0.50
CA GLU A 44 -4.75 5.05 -0.04
C GLU A 44 -5.69 5.89 -0.90
N VAL A 45 -5.61 5.76 -2.23
CA VAL A 45 -6.54 6.43 -3.15
C VAL A 45 -7.92 5.76 -3.07
N GLY A 46 -7.96 4.44 -2.92
CA GLY A 46 -9.18 3.66 -2.76
C GLY A 46 -10.03 4.04 -1.56
N ILE A 47 -9.41 4.44 -0.44
CA ILE A 47 -10.10 4.99 0.73
C ILE A 47 -10.41 6.49 0.63
N GLY A 48 -10.14 7.11 -0.53
CA GLY A 48 -10.49 8.50 -0.84
C GLY A 48 -9.46 9.54 -0.40
N LEU A 49 -8.19 9.18 -0.18
CA LEU A 49 -7.17 10.18 0.15
C LEU A 49 -6.74 10.97 -1.10
N PRO A 50 -6.49 12.29 -0.96
CA PRO A 50 -6.04 13.11 -2.06
C PRO A 50 -4.59 12.80 -2.46
N ILE A 51 -4.18 13.39 -3.58
CA ILE A 51 -2.80 13.41 -4.06
C ILE A 51 -2.44 14.87 -4.35
N PRO A 52 -1.38 15.44 -3.76
CA PRO A 52 -0.54 14.88 -2.69
C PRO A 52 -1.28 14.82 -1.33
N ARG A 53 -0.76 14.01 -0.40
CA ARG A 53 -1.28 13.85 0.98
C ARG A 53 -0.14 13.76 1.99
N PRO A 54 -0.37 14.04 3.28
CA PRO A 54 0.64 13.79 4.29
C PRO A 54 0.89 12.29 4.42
N ALA A 55 2.13 11.92 4.76
CA ALA A 55 2.52 10.52 4.91
C ALA A 55 1.70 9.84 6.01
N ILE A 56 1.44 8.54 5.83
CA ILE A 56 0.86 7.66 6.85
C ILE A 56 2.00 6.85 7.46
N GLN A 57 1.90 6.51 8.73
CA GLN A 57 2.82 5.59 9.40
C GLN A 57 2.07 4.53 10.18
N LEU A 58 2.69 3.37 10.35
CA LEU A 58 2.19 2.32 11.23
C LEU A 58 2.67 2.57 12.66
N VAL A 59 1.74 2.65 13.61
CA VAL A 59 2.02 2.82 15.04
C VAL A 59 1.38 1.70 15.87
N GLY A 60 1.95 1.40 17.03
CA GLY A 60 1.31 0.49 18.00
C GLY A 60 1.91 -0.91 18.00
N ARG A 61 1.07 -1.95 17.97
CA ARG A 61 1.51 -3.34 18.21
C ARG A 61 2.05 -3.99 16.95
N LEU A 62 3.14 -4.76 17.06
CA LEU A 62 3.76 -5.50 15.95
C LEU A 62 2.78 -6.41 15.18
N LEU A 63 1.84 -7.04 15.88
CA LEU A 63 0.87 -7.98 15.29
C LEU A 63 -0.42 -7.31 14.79
N ALA A 64 -0.66 -6.06 15.19
CA ALA A 64 -1.86 -5.31 14.81
C ALA A 64 -1.51 -3.81 14.83
N PRO A 65 -0.69 -3.35 13.88
CA PRO A 65 -0.34 -1.94 13.79
C PRO A 65 -1.55 -1.11 13.33
N GLN A 66 -1.56 0.16 13.73
CA GLN A 66 -2.55 1.13 13.30
C GLN A 66 -1.93 2.06 12.26
N ALA A 67 -2.60 2.24 11.13
CA ALA A 67 -2.23 3.21 10.11
C ALA A 67 -2.77 4.59 10.50
N VAL A 68 -1.86 5.50 10.89
CA VAL A 68 -2.20 6.86 11.34
C VAL A 68 -1.50 7.92 10.50
N LEU A 69 -2.06 9.12 10.44
CA LEU A 69 -1.42 10.24 9.77
C LEU A 69 -0.12 10.63 10.49
N SER A 70 0.97 10.80 9.76
CA SER A 70 2.28 11.05 10.37
C SER A 70 2.38 12.38 11.11
N SER A 71 1.64 13.40 10.64
CA SER A 71 1.56 14.71 11.28
C SER A 71 0.62 14.75 12.48
N ASP A 72 -0.39 13.89 12.53
CA ASP A 72 -1.41 13.84 13.58
C ASP A 72 -1.90 12.41 13.82
N HIS A 73 -1.40 11.79 14.89
CA HIS A 73 -1.74 10.41 15.25
C HIS A 73 -3.21 10.22 15.67
N ALA A 74 -3.95 11.30 15.94
CA ALA A 74 -5.39 11.22 16.22
C ALA A 74 -6.19 10.79 14.98
N ILE A 75 -5.64 11.02 13.78
CA ILE A 75 -6.26 10.64 12.51
C ILE A 75 -5.84 9.21 12.15
N ASN A 76 -6.76 8.27 12.34
CA ASN A 76 -6.56 6.84 12.12
C ASN A 76 -7.31 6.35 10.86
N TYR A 77 -6.58 5.74 9.94
CA TYR A 77 -7.09 5.18 8.68
C TYR A 77 -7.19 3.66 8.66
N THR A 78 -6.81 2.98 9.75
CA THR A 78 -6.73 1.51 9.85
C THR A 78 -8.02 0.84 9.37
N ASP A 79 -9.17 1.22 9.93
CA ASP A 79 -10.45 0.58 9.61
C ASP A 79 -10.84 0.78 8.13
N ARG A 80 -10.54 1.97 7.58
CA ARG A 80 -10.81 2.26 6.17
C ARG A 80 -9.92 1.41 5.25
N LEU A 81 -8.63 1.28 5.58
CA LEU A 81 -7.69 0.47 4.81
C LEU A 81 -8.02 -1.02 4.89
N VAL A 82 -8.38 -1.53 6.08
CA VAL A 82 -8.79 -2.93 6.26
C VAL A 82 -10.06 -3.23 5.45
N LYS A 83 -11.07 -2.36 5.54
CA LYS A 83 -12.32 -2.53 4.79
C LYS A 83 -12.08 -2.48 3.28
N TYR A 84 -11.26 -1.56 2.81
CA TYR A 84 -10.90 -1.47 1.40
C TYR A 84 -10.12 -2.71 0.93
N GLY A 85 -9.19 -3.22 1.75
CA GLY A 85 -8.46 -4.45 1.45
C GLY A 85 -9.39 -5.66 1.30
N GLN A 86 -10.39 -5.79 2.17
CA GLN A 86 -11.43 -6.83 2.06
C GLN A 86 -12.24 -6.68 0.77
N GLN A 87 -12.68 -5.46 0.45
CA GLN A 87 -13.42 -5.18 -0.79
C GLN A 87 -12.59 -5.53 -2.04
N VAL A 88 -11.32 -5.16 -2.09
CA VAL A 88 -10.44 -5.52 -3.20
C VAL A 88 -10.31 -7.04 -3.32
N VAL A 89 -10.12 -7.77 -2.21
CA VAL A 89 -10.06 -9.23 -2.27
C VAL A 89 -11.34 -9.85 -2.86
N GLU A 90 -12.51 -9.29 -2.54
CA GLU A 90 -13.79 -9.74 -3.10
C GLU A 90 -13.91 -9.38 -4.60
N GLU A 91 -13.52 -8.18 -5.00
CA GLU A 91 -13.58 -7.69 -6.39
C GLU A 91 -12.53 -8.33 -7.32
N THR A 92 -11.44 -8.86 -6.74
CA THR A 92 -10.31 -9.43 -7.48
C THR A 92 -10.07 -10.90 -7.12
N SER A 93 -11.15 -11.68 -7.01
CA SER A 93 -11.11 -13.11 -6.68
C SER A 93 -10.39 -13.99 -7.72
N ASP A 94 -10.15 -13.46 -8.92
CA ASP A 94 -9.46 -14.13 -10.03
C ASP A 94 -7.96 -13.79 -10.13
N LEU A 95 -7.41 -13.03 -9.17
CA LEU A 95 -5.98 -12.75 -9.10
C LEU A 95 -5.18 -13.99 -8.76
N SER A 96 -4.10 -14.21 -9.51
CA SER A 96 -3.14 -15.29 -9.27
C SER A 96 -1.95 -14.86 -8.39
N GLY A 97 -1.84 -13.57 -8.08
CA GLY A 97 -0.75 -13.02 -7.28
C GLY A 97 -0.82 -11.50 -7.16
N TYR A 98 0.09 -10.92 -6.38
CA TYR A 98 0.15 -9.47 -6.16
C TYR A 98 1.59 -8.95 -6.04
N ILE A 99 1.90 -7.84 -6.70
CA ILE A 99 3.19 -7.12 -6.66
C ILE A 99 3.03 -5.87 -5.80
N PHE A 100 3.62 -5.93 -4.61
CA PHE A 100 3.60 -4.84 -3.64
C PHE A 100 4.82 -3.92 -3.79
N MET A 101 4.61 -2.61 -3.59
CA MET A 101 5.70 -1.66 -3.45
C MET A 101 6.34 -1.79 -2.05
N GLU A 102 7.62 -2.14 -2.02
CA GLU A 102 8.44 -2.22 -0.82
C GLU A 102 8.38 -0.93 0.04
N LYS A 103 8.32 -1.10 1.37
CA LYS A 103 8.32 -0.03 2.40
C LYS A 103 7.12 0.93 2.40
N SER A 104 6.04 0.60 1.69
CA SER A 104 4.79 1.35 1.83
C SER A 104 4.08 0.99 3.14
N PRO A 105 3.58 1.98 3.92
CA PRO A 105 2.82 1.72 5.13
C PRO A 105 1.47 1.01 4.87
N SER A 106 0.96 1.09 3.64
CA SER A 106 -0.36 0.59 3.23
C SER A 106 -0.29 -0.64 2.33
N CYS A 107 0.89 -0.93 1.75
CA CYS A 107 1.10 -2.02 0.80
C CYS A 107 2.28 -2.93 1.19
N GLY A 108 3.04 -2.61 2.23
CA GLY A 108 4.23 -3.38 2.60
C GLY A 108 3.87 -4.68 3.32
N LEU A 109 3.91 -5.79 2.60
CA LEU A 109 3.59 -7.12 3.17
C LEU A 109 4.68 -7.62 4.14
N PHE A 110 5.91 -7.15 3.99
CA PHE A 110 7.05 -7.48 4.84
C PHE A 110 7.94 -6.23 4.98
N SER A 111 8.32 -5.89 6.22
CA SER A 111 9.27 -4.81 6.54
C SER A 111 8.72 -3.38 6.55
N VAL A 112 7.47 -3.18 6.97
CA VAL A 112 7.00 -1.84 7.33
C VAL A 112 7.48 -1.47 8.72
N THR A 113 8.13 -0.32 8.84
CA THR A 113 8.57 0.23 10.13
C THR A 113 7.35 0.53 11.00
N ILE A 114 7.26 -0.14 12.15
CA ILE A 114 6.23 0.13 13.15
C ILE A 114 6.84 1.02 14.22
N HIS A 115 6.25 2.20 14.40
CA HIS A 115 6.66 3.19 15.38
C HIS A 115 5.93 2.99 16.71
N ALA A 116 6.59 3.33 17.82
CA ALA A 116 5.93 3.42 19.11
C ALA A 116 4.97 4.60 19.14
N ALA A 117 4.03 4.57 20.09
CA ALA A 117 3.14 5.70 20.35
C ALA A 117 3.93 6.98 20.70
N GLU A 118 5.16 6.84 21.21
CA GLU A 118 6.10 7.94 21.38
C GLU A 118 6.86 8.24 20.08
N LYS A 119 6.84 9.50 19.65
CA LYS A 119 7.49 9.97 18.41
C LYS A 119 8.96 9.58 18.38
N GLY A 120 9.38 8.87 17.32
CA GLY A 120 10.78 8.59 17.01
C GLY A 120 11.31 7.25 17.49
N CYS A 121 10.53 6.47 18.27
CA CYS A 121 10.93 5.13 18.66
C CYS A 121 10.40 4.09 17.66
N VAL A 122 11.28 3.23 17.14
CA VAL A 122 10.91 2.12 16.24
C VAL A 122 10.80 0.85 17.07
N ILE A 123 9.63 0.21 17.06
CA ILE A 123 9.39 -1.03 17.82
C ILE A 123 9.84 -2.25 17.02
N GLY A 124 9.82 -2.16 15.69
CA GLY A 124 10.30 -3.21 14.82
C GLY A 124 9.73 -3.13 13.41
N GLN A 125 9.78 -4.25 12.71
CA GLN A 125 9.24 -4.40 11.36
C GLN A 125 8.04 -5.34 11.36
N GLY A 126 6.96 -4.95 10.69
CA GLY A 126 5.74 -5.75 10.59
C GLY A 126 5.10 -5.71 9.21
N ARG A 127 3.83 -6.10 9.16
CA ARG A 127 2.99 -6.13 7.94
C ARG A 127 2.02 -4.96 7.99
N GLY A 128 1.90 -4.21 6.89
CA GLY A 128 0.89 -3.17 6.68
C GLY A 128 -0.42 -3.72 6.13
#